data_AF-A0A9R0W9L8-F1
#
_entry.id   AF-A0A9R0W9L8-F1
#
_cell.length_a   1.000
_cell.length_b   1.000
_cell.length_c   1.000
_cell.angle_alpha   90.00
_cell.angle_beta   90.00
_cell.angle_gamma   90.00
#
_symmetry.space_group_name_H-M   'P 1'
#
loop_
_entity.id
_entity.type
_entity.pdbx_description
1 polymer ?
#
loop_
_entity_poly.entity_id
_entity_poly.type
_entity_poly.pdbx_seq_one_letter_code
_entity_poly.pdbx_strand_id
1 'polypeptide(L)'
;MYSLDVVEISRVQADQRAGRAGRTRPGKCYRLYPSSIYQKEFLEATVPEIQRTSLAGSVLYLKSLNLPDIDILKFDFLDPPSRESLEDALRQLYLIDAIDESGQITDVGRLMAELPLDPSLSRTLIEANELGCLSQALTVAAVLSAEITLRQTRSKDMEGKRKRQELPDGSGWGDHVQLLQIFESWDQADYDPRWCSDHDFRYGA
;
A
#
# COMPACT_ATOMS: atom_id res chain seq x y z
N MET A 1 11.90 -8.18 -0.52
CA MET A 1 11.23 -7.55 -1.69
C MET A 1 9.77 -7.96 -1.63
N TYR A 2 8.86 -6.99 -1.49
CA TYR A 2 7.42 -7.27 -1.45
C TYR A 2 6.84 -7.12 -2.86
N SER A 3 6.00 -8.06 -3.27
CA SER A 3 5.32 -8.04 -4.57
C SER A 3 3.82 -8.26 -4.38
N LEU A 4 3.02 -7.61 -5.22
CA LEU A 4 1.60 -7.85 -5.32
C LEU A 4 1.36 -8.89 -6.40
N ASP A 5 1.36 -10.16 -6.00
CA ASP A 5 1.22 -11.28 -6.91
C ASP A 5 -0.23 -11.79 -6.97
N VAL A 6 -0.64 -12.25 -8.15
CA VAL A 6 -1.90 -12.97 -8.31
C VAL A 6 -1.73 -14.36 -7.72
N VAL A 7 -2.37 -14.59 -6.58
CA VAL A 7 -2.36 -15.87 -5.87
C VAL A 7 -3.71 -16.58 -5.94
N GLU A 8 -3.68 -17.89 -5.74
CA GLU A 8 -4.88 -18.70 -5.63
C GLU A 8 -5.67 -18.37 -4.37
N ILE A 9 -6.99 -18.59 -4.42
CA ILE A 9 -7.87 -18.38 -3.28
C ILE A 9 -7.93 -19.61 -2.39
N SER A 10 -8.20 -19.42 -1.10
CA SER A 10 -8.52 -20.52 -0.19
C SER A 10 -9.95 -21.04 -0.38
N ARG A 11 -10.23 -22.23 0.16
CA ARG A 11 -11.59 -22.81 0.19
C ARG A 11 -12.55 -21.90 0.95
N VAL A 12 -12.14 -21.36 2.10
CA VAL A 12 -12.92 -20.37 2.86
C VAL A 12 -13.28 -19.15 2.01
N GLN A 13 -12.33 -18.61 1.24
CA GLN A 13 -12.60 -17.48 0.33
C GLN A 13 -13.56 -17.87 -0.81
N ALA A 14 -13.41 -19.07 -1.38
CA ALA A 14 -14.28 -19.58 -2.43
C ALA A 14 -15.73 -19.78 -1.94
N ASP A 15 -15.90 -20.26 -0.70
CA ASP A 15 -17.21 -20.43 -0.06
C ASP A 15 -17.83 -19.09 0.32
N GLN A 16 -17.03 -18.14 0.80
CA GLN A 16 -17.50 -16.78 1.06
C GLN A 16 -18.01 -16.11 -0.23
N ARG A 17 -17.31 -16.29 -1.37
CA ARG A 17 -17.74 -15.82 -2.69
C ARG A 17 -19.06 -16.48 -3.13
N ALA A 18 -19.19 -17.79 -2.94
CA ALA A 18 -20.43 -18.51 -3.24
C ALA A 18 -21.60 -18.04 -2.37
N GLY A 19 -21.36 -17.80 -1.08
CA GLY A 19 -22.37 -17.32 -0.13
C GLY A 19 -22.95 -15.95 -0.48
N ARG A 20 -22.18 -15.08 -1.17
CA ARG A 20 -22.69 -13.77 -1.65
C ARG A 20 -23.89 -13.91 -2.60
N ALA A 21 -23.97 -14.99 -3.37
CA ALA A 21 -25.06 -15.21 -4.31
C ALA A 21 -26.40 -15.53 -3.64
N GLY A 22 -26.38 -16.01 -2.39
CA GLY A 22 -27.57 -16.50 -1.66
C GLY A 22 -28.16 -15.51 -0.65
N ARG A 23 -27.71 -14.25 -0.61
CA ARG A 23 -28.06 -13.30 0.48
C ARG A 23 -29.52 -12.86 0.52
N THR A 24 -30.18 -12.79 -0.64
CA THR A 24 -31.56 -12.27 -0.74
C THR A 24 -32.55 -13.34 -1.17
N ARG A 25 -32.11 -14.24 -2.05
CA ARG A 25 -32.90 -15.34 -2.62
C ARG A 25 -31.95 -16.43 -3.10
N PRO A 26 -32.45 -17.66 -3.40
CA PRO A 26 -31.61 -18.70 -3.99
C PRO A 26 -30.89 -18.18 -5.24
N GLY A 27 -29.56 -18.27 -5.22
CA GLY A 27 -28.66 -17.82 -6.29
C GLY A 27 -27.78 -18.95 -6.80
N LYS A 28 -27.03 -18.68 -7.87
CA LYS A 28 -26.06 -19.62 -8.45
C LYS A 28 -24.67 -18.99 -8.42
N CYS A 29 -23.67 -19.80 -8.08
CA CYS A 29 -22.25 -19.43 -8.17
C CYS A 29 -21.58 -20.32 -9.22
N TYR A 30 -20.97 -19.70 -10.22
CA TYR A 30 -20.21 -20.41 -11.26
C TYR A 30 -18.73 -20.32 -10.92
N ARG A 31 -18.13 -21.45 -10.55
CA ARG A 31 -16.70 -21.57 -10.26
C ARG A 31 -15.97 -21.93 -11.55
N LEU A 32 -15.03 -21.08 -11.98
CA LEU A 32 -14.26 -21.28 -13.22
C LEU A 32 -13.02 -22.17 -12.98
N TYR A 33 -13.20 -23.26 -12.24
CA TYR A 33 -12.19 -24.25 -11.95
C TYR A 33 -12.84 -25.62 -11.68
N PRO A 34 -12.17 -26.74 -12.00
CA PRO A 34 -12.67 -28.08 -11.70
C PRO A 34 -12.88 -28.31 -10.20
N SER A 35 -13.84 -29.16 -9.85
CA SER A 35 -14.08 -29.54 -8.44
C SER A 35 -12.88 -30.24 -7.79
N SER A 36 -12.02 -30.89 -8.57
CA SER A 36 -10.79 -31.52 -8.09
C SER A 36 -9.80 -30.51 -7.51
N ILE A 37 -9.63 -29.36 -8.18
CA ILE A 37 -8.73 -28.27 -7.72
C ILE A 37 -9.21 -27.76 -6.36
N TYR A 38 -10.51 -27.50 -6.24
CA TYR A 38 -11.12 -27.05 -4.99
C TYR A 38 -10.88 -28.01 -3.83
N GLN A 39 -10.94 -29.32 -4.07
CA GLN A 39 -10.83 -30.33 -3.02
C GLN A 39 -9.38 -30.71 -2.67
N LYS A 40 -8.47 -30.67 -3.66
CA LYS A 40 -7.12 -31.23 -3.53
C LYS A 40 -6.02 -30.18 -3.47
N GLU A 41 -6.19 -29.04 -4.13
CA GLU A 41 -5.12 -28.06 -4.34
C GLU A 41 -5.32 -26.81 -3.48
N PHE A 42 -6.56 -26.33 -3.33
CA PHE A 42 -6.82 -25.12 -2.55
C PHE A 42 -6.56 -25.33 -1.05
N LEU A 43 -5.82 -24.40 -0.47
CA LEU A 43 -5.66 -24.29 0.98
C LEU A 43 -7.01 -24.16 1.66
N GLU A 44 -7.15 -24.72 2.86
CA GLU A 44 -8.37 -24.61 3.66
C GLU A 44 -8.71 -23.15 3.97
N ALA A 45 -7.77 -22.49 4.63
CA ALA A 45 -7.82 -21.09 5.01
C ALA A 45 -6.67 -20.33 4.35
N THR A 46 -6.85 -19.03 4.22
CA THR A 46 -5.79 -18.14 3.74
C THR A 46 -4.75 -17.98 4.83
N VAL A 47 -3.47 -17.97 4.45
CA VAL A 47 -2.36 -17.70 5.37
C VAL A 47 -2.58 -16.35 6.07
N PRO A 48 -2.37 -16.24 7.39
CA PRO A 48 -2.52 -15.00 8.14
C PRO A 48 -1.75 -13.83 7.53
N GLU A 49 -2.28 -12.62 7.68
CA GLU A 49 -1.68 -11.41 7.11
C GLU A 49 -0.30 -11.10 7.72
N ILE A 50 -0.17 -11.26 9.04
CA ILE A 50 1.09 -11.07 9.77
C ILE A 50 2.24 -11.94 9.26
N GLN A 51 1.94 -13.06 8.59
CA GLN A 51 2.94 -13.95 7.98
C GLN A 51 3.25 -13.61 6.51
N ARG A 52 2.53 -12.65 5.92
CA ARG A 52 2.61 -12.34 4.48
C ARG A 52 2.97 -10.89 4.16
N THR A 53 2.81 -9.96 5.10
CA THR A 53 3.04 -8.53 4.88
C THR A 53 4.30 -8.04 5.58
N SER A 54 4.75 -6.83 5.21
CA SER A 54 5.77 -6.13 5.98
C SER A 54 5.29 -5.91 7.41
N LEU A 55 6.20 -6.11 8.38
CA LEU A 55 5.92 -5.94 9.80
C LEU A 55 6.44 -4.60 10.35
N ALA A 56 7.12 -3.78 9.54
CA ALA A 56 7.75 -2.54 10.02
C ALA A 56 6.73 -1.62 10.72
N GLY A 57 5.57 -1.36 10.11
CA GLY A 57 4.51 -0.55 10.72
C GLY A 57 3.93 -1.17 11.99
N SER A 58 3.63 -2.48 11.98
CA SER A 58 3.09 -3.19 13.14
C SER A 58 4.07 -3.23 14.32
N VAL A 59 5.36 -3.45 14.05
CA VAL A 59 6.42 -3.45 15.06
C VAL A 59 6.63 -2.05 15.62
N LEU A 60 6.61 -1.02 14.77
CA LEU A 60 6.68 0.38 15.22
C LEU A 60 5.53 0.72 16.17
N TYR A 61 4.31 0.32 15.80
CA TYR A 61 3.13 0.50 16.65
C TYR A 61 3.26 -0.25 17.98
N LEU A 62 3.69 -1.52 17.98
CA LEU A 62 3.91 -2.25 19.23
C LEU A 62 4.96 -1.59 20.13
N LYS A 63 6.03 -1.05 19.53
CA LYS A 63 7.07 -0.31 20.26
C LYS A 63 6.55 1.04 20.79
N SER A 64 5.65 1.71 20.09
CA SER A 64 5.10 3.01 20.53
C SER A 64 4.17 2.90 21.75
N LEU A 65 3.61 1.72 22.00
CA LEU A 65 2.84 1.44 23.24
C LEU A 65 3.68 1.52 24.52
N ASN A 66 5.00 1.64 24.41
CA ASN A 66 5.95 1.83 25.52
C ASN A 66 5.74 0.82 26.66
N LEU A 67 5.53 -0.44 26.31
CA LEU A 67 5.38 -1.53 27.27
C LEU A 67 6.77 -1.91 27.80
N PRO A 68 7.04 -1.74 29.11
CA PRO A 68 8.32 -2.14 29.68
C PRO A 68 8.53 -3.65 29.47
N ASP A 69 9.71 -4.02 28.98
CA ASP A 69 10.14 -5.41 28.73
C ASP A 69 9.50 -6.14 27.55
N ILE A 70 8.85 -5.44 26.60
CA ILE A 70 8.34 -6.10 25.39
C ILE A 70 9.49 -6.48 24.42
N ASP A 71 9.85 -7.76 24.46
CA ASP A 71 10.72 -8.41 23.48
C ASP A 71 9.88 -8.85 22.27
N ILE A 72 9.93 -8.08 21.19
CA ILE A 72 9.16 -8.33 19.95
C ILE A 72 9.46 -9.73 19.39
N LEU A 73 10.68 -10.26 19.56
CA LEU A 73 11.06 -11.57 19.07
C LEU A 73 10.46 -12.72 19.90
N LYS A 74 9.96 -12.43 21.11
CA LYS A 74 9.32 -13.40 22.02
C LYS A 74 7.86 -13.08 22.29
N PHE A 75 7.29 -12.12 21.57
CA PHE A 75 5.90 -11.74 21.74
C PHE A 75 4.97 -12.90 21.34
N ASP A 76 3.94 -13.14 22.15
CA ASP A 76 3.01 -14.26 21.96
C ASP A 76 1.93 -13.90 20.92
N PHE A 77 2.32 -13.91 19.65
CA PHE A 77 1.40 -13.71 18.53
C PHE A 77 0.48 -14.93 18.35
N LEU A 78 -0.80 -14.69 18.05
CA LEU A 78 -1.78 -15.75 17.75
C LEU A 78 -1.30 -16.67 16.62
N ASP A 79 -0.88 -16.06 15.51
CA ASP A 79 -0.23 -16.74 14.39
C ASP A 79 1.16 -16.12 14.23
N PRO A 80 2.22 -16.72 14.81
CA PRO A 80 3.52 -16.07 14.86
C PRO A 80 4.11 -15.88 13.46
N PRO A 81 4.62 -14.68 13.13
CA PRO A 81 5.41 -14.47 11.93
C PRO A 81 6.75 -15.21 12.02
N SER A 82 7.44 -15.32 10.88
CA SER A 82 8.80 -15.85 10.89
C SER A 82 9.73 -14.92 11.67
N ARG A 83 10.72 -15.49 12.36
CA ARG A 83 11.73 -14.71 13.09
C ARG A 83 12.51 -13.78 12.15
N GLU A 84 12.82 -14.24 10.95
CA GLU A 84 13.50 -13.45 9.92
C GLU A 84 12.68 -12.20 9.54
N SER A 85 11.35 -12.32 9.42
CA SER A 85 10.48 -11.17 9.13
C SER A 85 10.47 -10.13 10.26
N LEU A 86 10.53 -10.57 11.52
CA LEU A 86 10.62 -9.66 12.67
C LEU A 86 11.98 -8.97 12.74
N GLU A 87 13.06 -9.72 12.53
CA GLU A 87 14.43 -9.18 12.49
C GLU A 87 14.61 -8.17 11.35
N ASP A 88 14.05 -8.45 10.17
CA ASP A 88 14.04 -7.53 9.04
C ASP A 88 13.25 -6.24 9.36
N ALA A 89 12.08 -6.35 9.98
CA ALA A 89 11.30 -5.19 10.41
C ALA A 89 12.05 -4.32 11.43
N LEU A 90 12.67 -4.94 12.44
CA LEU A 90 13.51 -4.22 13.42
C LEU A 90 14.70 -3.53 12.74
N ARG A 91 15.35 -4.21 11.79
CA ARG A 91 16.46 -3.64 11.01
C ARG A 91 16.01 -2.44 10.18
N GLN A 92 14.87 -2.54 9.50
CA GLN A 92 14.30 -1.43 8.72
C GLN A 92 14.02 -0.21 9.62
N LEU A 93 13.42 -0.43 10.79
CA LEU A 93 13.13 0.64 11.75
C LEU A 93 14.40 1.28 12.32
N TYR A 94 15.45 0.49 12.55
CA TYR A 94 16.75 1.01 12.97
C TYR A 94 17.39 1.89 11.89
N LEU A 95 17.33 1.47 10.61
CA LEU A 95 17.92 2.23 9.49
C LEU A 95 17.26 3.58 9.22
N ILE A 96 16.02 3.78 9.67
CA ILE A 96 15.28 5.04 9.53
C ILE A 96 15.19 5.82 10.85
N ASP A 97 16.05 5.49 11.82
CA ASP A 97 16.15 6.13 13.15
C ASP A 97 14.87 6.06 13.99
N ALA A 98 13.96 5.12 13.69
CA ALA A 98 12.73 4.95 14.47
C ALA A 98 12.97 4.20 15.79
N ILE A 99 14.02 3.37 15.84
CA ILE A 99 14.50 2.71 17.06
C ILE A 99 16.01 2.90 17.21
N ASP A 100 16.50 2.84 18.44
CA ASP A 100 17.93 2.92 18.74
C ASP A 100 18.64 1.54 18.72
N GLU A 101 19.95 1.53 18.97
CA GLU A 101 20.76 0.30 19.04
C GLU A 101 20.30 -0.70 20.12
N SER A 102 19.60 -0.21 21.15
CA SER A 102 19.02 -1.04 22.21
C SER A 102 17.62 -1.56 21.85
N GLY A 103 17.10 -1.19 20.68
CA GLY A 103 15.76 -1.56 20.20
C GLY A 103 14.64 -0.79 20.89
N GLN A 104 14.94 0.36 21.50
CA GLN A 104 13.94 1.25 22.10
C GLN A 104 13.47 2.28 21.07
N ILE A 105 12.21 2.70 21.19
CA ILE A 105 11.63 3.70 20.28
C ILE A 105 12.24 5.08 20.54
N THR A 106 12.70 5.75 19.48
CA THR A 106 13.22 7.12 19.54
C THR A 106 12.09 8.15 19.53
N ASP A 107 12.39 9.42 19.77
CA ASP A 107 11.39 10.49 19.64
C ASP A 107 10.88 10.63 18.19
N VAL A 108 11.77 10.42 17.20
CA VAL A 108 11.39 10.35 15.77
C VAL A 108 10.45 9.17 15.52
N GLY A 109 10.77 7.99 16.06
CA GLY A 109 9.91 6.80 15.94
C GLY A 109 8.53 7.00 16.57
N ARG A 110 8.44 7.72 17.70
CA ARG A 110 7.15 8.07 18.31
C ARG A 110 6.33 8.97 17.39
N LEU A 111 6.94 10.01 16.82
CA LEU A 111 6.27 10.89 15.86
C LEU A 111 5.81 10.12 14.62
N MET A 112 6.64 9.21 14.11
CA MET A 112 6.27 8.35 12.98
C MET A 112 5.07 7.46 13.29
N ALA A 113 4.96 6.95 14.52
CA ALA A 113 3.87 6.07 14.94
C ALA A 113 2.52 6.80 15.06
N GLU A 114 2.52 8.14 15.15
CA GLU A 114 1.29 8.95 15.14
C GLU A 114 0.75 9.18 13.72
N LEU A 115 1.58 9.00 12.69
CA LEU A 115 1.20 9.19 11.29
C LEU A 115 0.60 7.90 10.71
N PRO A 116 -0.55 7.95 10.01
CA PRO A 116 -1.19 6.79 9.40
C PRO A 116 -0.53 6.43 8.05
N LEU A 117 0.80 6.33 8.03
CA LEU A 117 1.62 6.10 6.85
C LEU A 117 2.62 4.98 7.11
N ASP A 118 3.17 4.42 6.02
CA ASP A 118 4.32 3.51 6.13
C ASP A 118 5.50 4.23 6.81
N PRO A 119 6.27 3.56 7.69
CA PRO A 119 7.39 4.17 8.40
C PRO A 119 8.38 4.94 7.50
N SER A 120 8.63 4.45 6.28
CA SER A 120 9.53 5.12 5.33
C SER A 120 8.97 6.47 4.83
N LEU A 121 7.66 6.54 4.54
CA LEU A 121 6.99 7.77 4.15
C LEU A 121 6.86 8.73 5.34
N SER A 122 6.56 8.21 6.54
CA SER A 122 6.54 8.99 7.78
C SER A 122 7.89 9.67 8.03
N ARG A 123 9.00 8.92 7.93
CA ARG A 123 10.35 9.49 8.09
C ARG A 123 10.64 10.58 7.05
N THR A 124 10.23 10.34 5.80
CA THR A 124 10.39 11.31 4.70
C THR A 124 9.67 12.63 5.00
N LEU A 125 8.45 12.59 5.53
CA LEU A 125 7.69 13.80 5.86
C LEU A 125 8.30 14.57 7.04
N ILE A 126 8.79 13.87 8.06
CA ILE A 126 9.47 14.49 9.20
C ILE A 126 10.72 15.24 8.73
N GLU A 127 11.55 14.61 7.89
CA GLU A 127 12.75 15.24 7.33
C GLU A 127 12.41 16.42 6.39
N ALA A 128 11.37 16.27 5.56
CA ALA A 128 10.92 17.33 4.67
C ALA A 128 10.45 18.58 5.42
N ASN A 129 9.91 18.42 6.62
CA ASN A 129 9.56 19.55 7.50
C ASN A 129 10.80 20.32 7.96
N GLU A 130 11.91 19.61 8.30
CA GLU A 130 13.18 20.25 8.68
C GLU A 130 13.86 20.97 7.50
N LEU A 131 13.75 20.39 6.30
CA LEU A 131 14.30 20.96 5.06
C LEU A 131 13.42 22.05 4.43
N GLY A 132 12.22 22.30 4.96
CA GLY A 132 11.30 23.33 4.47
C GLY A 132 10.58 22.98 3.16
N CYS A 133 10.51 21.70 2.78
CA CYS A 133 9.84 21.21 1.56
C CYS A 133 8.63 20.31 1.85
N LEU A 134 8.02 20.48 3.04
CA LEU A 134 6.91 19.65 3.52
C LEU A 134 5.72 19.62 2.55
N SER A 135 5.35 20.75 1.94
CA SER A 135 4.19 20.82 1.04
C SER A 135 4.32 19.87 -0.15
N GLN A 136 5.49 19.88 -0.80
CA GLN A 136 5.76 19.01 -1.95
C GLN A 136 5.87 17.55 -1.54
N ALA A 137 6.57 17.28 -0.42
CA ALA A 137 6.72 15.92 0.10
C ALA A 137 5.36 15.32 0.52
N LEU A 138 4.47 16.13 1.10
CA LEU A 138 3.13 15.71 1.49
C LEU A 138 2.29 15.34 0.27
N THR A 139 2.35 16.14 -0.80
CA THR A 139 1.69 15.80 -2.08
C THR A 139 2.18 14.47 -2.62
N VAL A 140 3.50 14.26 -2.67
CA VAL A 140 4.09 13.00 -3.15
C VAL A 140 3.66 11.82 -2.27
N ALA A 141 3.73 11.97 -0.93
CA ALA A 141 3.33 10.93 0.00
C ALA A 141 1.84 10.57 -0.13
N ALA A 142 0.97 11.56 -0.31
CA ALA A 142 -0.46 11.36 -0.53
C ALA A 142 -0.71 10.60 -1.84
N VAL A 143 -0.04 11.02 -2.91
CA VAL A 143 -0.17 10.42 -4.24
C VAL A 143 0.37 8.98 -4.27
N LEU A 144 1.45 8.68 -3.55
CA LEU A 144 1.98 7.32 -3.39
C LEU A 144 1.11 6.42 -2.51
N SER A 145 0.38 7.01 -1.56
CA SER A 145 -0.55 6.28 -0.69
C SER A 145 -1.89 5.98 -1.38
N ALA A 146 -2.23 6.71 -2.43
CA ALA A 146 -3.42 6.49 -3.23
C ALA A 146 -3.15 5.50 -4.38
N GLU A 147 -4.17 4.71 -4.73
CA GLU A 147 -4.11 3.84 -5.91
C GLU A 147 -4.32 4.66 -7.20
N ILE A 148 -3.25 5.27 -7.72
CA ILE A 148 -3.32 5.99 -9.00
C ILE A 148 -3.57 4.99 -10.12
N THR A 149 -4.83 4.86 -10.53
CA THR A 149 -5.17 4.03 -11.68
C THR A 149 -5.17 4.88 -12.94
N LEU A 150 -4.08 4.79 -13.72
CA LEU A 150 -4.12 5.18 -15.12
C LEU A 150 -5.15 4.32 -15.85
N ARG A 151 -6.07 4.94 -16.58
CA ARG A 151 -6.98 4.20 -17.46
C ARG A 151 -6.13 3.56 -18.55
N GLN A 152 -5.89 2.25 -18.41
CA GLN A 152 -5.33 1.47 -19.52
C GLN A 152 -6.32 1.55 -20.69
N THR A 153 -5.96 2.36 -21.68
CA THR A 153 -6.65 2.41 -22.97
C THR A 153 -6.39 1.07 -23.66
N ARG A 154 -7.28 0.10 -23.46
CA ARG A 154 -7.37 -1.06 -24.34
C ARG A 154 -7.55 -0.54 -25.76
N SER A 155 -6.51 -0.69 -26.58
CA SER A 155 -6.53 -0.60 -28.05
C SER A 155 -7.61 0.33 -28.63
N LYS A 156 -7.28 1.61 -28.82
CA LYS A 156 -7.96 2.38 -29.87
C LYS A 156 -6.99 2.56 -31.02
N ASP A 157 -7.22 1.75 -32.04
CA ASP A 157 -6.77 1.95 -33.40
C ASP A 157 -6.85 3.44 -33.80
N MET A 158 -5.73 3.95 -34.29
CA MET A 158 -5.54 4.70 -35.54
C MET A 158 -6.51 5.81 -35.99
N GLU A 159 -7.48 6.30 -35.20
CA GLU A 159 -8.46 7.27 -35.75
C GLU A 159 -8.99 8.35 -34.81
N GLY A 160 -8.27 8.66 -33.74
CA GLY A 160 -8.69 9.74 -32.84
C GLY A 160 -7.56 10.33 -32.04
N LYS A 161 -6.65 11.06 -32.69
CA LYS A 161 -5.77 12.02 -32.00
C LYS A 161 -6.65 13.16 -31.45
N ARG A 162 -7.42 12.88 -30.39
CA ARG A 162 -7.67 13.93 -29.39
C ARG A 162 -6.27 14.44 -29.03
N LYS A 163 -6.06 15.76 -29.09
CA LYS A 163 -4.79 16.37 -28.70
C LYS A 163 -4.50 15.95 -27.27
N ARG A 164 -3.75 14.86 -27.11
CA ARG A 164 -3.26 14.39 -25.83
C ARG A 164 -2.36 15.51 -25.34
N GLN A 165 -2.80 16.24 -24.32
CA GLN A 165 -1.90 17.15 -23.65
C GLN A 165 -0.80 16.28 -23.03
N GLU A 166 0.43 16.64 -23.33
CA GLU A 166 1.59 15.94 -22.82
C GLU A 166 1.60 16.13 -21.31
N LEU A 167 1.58 15.01 -20.58
CA LEU A 167 1.81 15.05 -19.15
C LEU A 167 3.24 15.54 -18.90
N PRO A 168 3.48 16.24 -17.78
CA PRO A 168 4.83 16.55 -17.34
C PRO A 168 5.68 15.26 -17.33
N ASP A 169 6.95 15.37 -17.69
CA ASP A 169 7.91 14.26 -17.74
C ASP A 169 8.79 14.17 -16.47
N GLY A 170 8.43 14.91 -15.42
CA GLY A 170 9.25 15.04 -14.21
C GLY A 170 10.50 15.87 -14.42
N SER A 171 10.66 16.52 -15.58
CA SER A 171 11.83 17.32 -15.96
C SER A 171 13.16 16.58 -15.83
N GLY A 172 13.11 15.25 -15.98
CA GLY A 172 14.27 14.35 -15.85
C GLY A 172 14.71 14.02 -14.42
N TRP A 173 14.00 14.50 -13.39
CA TRP A 173 14.34 14.24 -11.98
C TRP A 173 13.77 12.94 -11.42
N GLY A 174 12.81 12.32 -12.13
CA GLY A 174 12.24 11.01 -11.81
C GLY A 174 10.73 11.05 -11.51
N ASP A 175 10.19 9.86 -11.27
CA ASP A 175 8.73 9.62 -11.22
C ASP A 175 8.05 10.39 -10.08
N HIS A 176 8.68 10.54 -8.91
CA HIS A 176 8.09 11.29 -7.79
C HIS A 176 7.88 12.77 -8.14
N VAL A 177 8.82 13.37 -8.88
CA VAL A 177 8.68 14.76 -9.35
C VAL A 177 7.63 14.86 -10.44
N GLN A 178 7.55 13.84 -11.32
CA GLN A 178 6.48 13.76 -12.30
C GLN A 178 5.09 13.73 -11.63
N LEU A 179 4.92 12.90 -10.59
CA LEU A 179 3.67 12.82 -9.83
C LEU A 179 3.29 14.16 -9.17
N LEU A 180 4.28 14.86 -8.61
CA LEU A 180 4.09 16.20 -8.06
C LEU A 180 3.61 17.18 -9.14
N GLN A 181 4.28 17.25 -10.29
CA GLN A 181 3.92 18.15 -11.38
C GLN A 181 2.54 17.85 -11.96
N ILE A 182 2.16 16.58 -12.04
CA ILE A 182 0.82 16.15 -12.45
C ILE A 182 -0.22 16.67 -11.45
N PHE A 183 0.03 16.52 -10.15
CA PHE A 183 -0.88 17.01 -9.11
C PHE A 183 -1.00 18.55 -9.15
N GLU A 184 0.12 19.27 -9.27
CA GLU A 184 0.13 20.73 -9.40
C GLU A 184 -0.63 21.21 -10.66
N SER A 185 -0.52 20.47 -11.77
CA SER A 185 -1.28 20.76 -12.99
C SER A 185 -2.78 20.55 -12.80
N TRP A 186 -3.18 19.57 -11.99
CA TRP A 186 -4.58 19.32 -11.67
C TRP A 186 -5.15 20.36 -10.69
N ASP A 187 -4.35 20.79 -9.71
CA ASP A 187 -4.66 21.90 -8.80
C ASP A 187 -4.86 23.23 -9.57
N GLN A 188 -3.97 23.54 -10.53
CA GLN A 188 -4.12 24.70 -11.42
C GLN A 188 -5.36 24.63 -12.32
N ALA A 189 -5.87 23.41 -12.57
CA ALA A 189 -7.12 23.18 -13.29
C ALA A 189 -8.36 23.19 -12.36
N ASP A 190 -8.22 23.66 -11.12
CA ASP A 190 -9.29 23.75 -10.10
C ASP A 190 -9.96 22.39 -9.83
N TYR A 191 -9.15 21.32 -9.81
CA TYR A 191 -9.59 19.95 -9.56
C TYR A 191 -10.68 19.44 -10.53
N ASP A 192 -10.73 19.96 -11.77
CA ASP A 192 -11.77 19.61 -12.75
C ASP A 192 -11.76 18.09 -13.08
N PRO A 193 -12.87 17.36 -12.86
CA PRO A 193 -12.99 15.96 -13.25
C PRO A 193 -12.79 15.71 -14.76
N ARG A 194 -13.05 16.72 -15.60
CA ARG A 194 -12.83 16.65 -17.05
C ARG A 194 -11.35 16.62 -17.36
N TRP A 195 -10.52 17.36 -16.62
CA TRP A 195 -9.06 17.33 -16.75
C TRP A 195 -8.53 15.89 -16.56
N CYS A 196 -9.02 15.18 -15.53
CA CYS A 196 -8.68 13.77 -15.32
C CYS A 196 -9.09 12.89 -16.51
N SER A 197 -10.27 13.13 -17.08
CA SER A 197 -10.78 12.35 -18.21
C SER A 197 -9.99 12.59 -19.50
N ASP A 198 -9.52 13.82 -19.71
CA ASP A 198 -8.71 14.20 -20.86
C ASP A 198 -7.27 13.67 -20.78
N HIS A 199 -6.79 13.41 -19.55
CA HIS A 199 -5.46 12.86 -19.26
C HIS A 199 -5.47 11.37 -18.84
N ASP A 200 -6.59 10.66 -19.07
CA ASP A 200 -6.74 9.23 -18.77
C ASP A 200 -6.58 8.83 -17.28
N PHE A 201 -6.81 9.75 -16.35
CA PHE A 201 -6.90 9.44 -14.92
C PHE A 201 -8.32 8.99 -14.51
N ARG A 202 -8.41 8.24 -13.41
CA ARG A 202 -9.68 8.01 -12.71
C ARG A 202 -9.91 9.12 -11.69
N TYR A 203 -11.09 9.72 -11.72
CA TYR A 203 -11.52 10.68 -10.71
C TYR A 203 -12.11 9.94 -9.50
N GLY A 204 -11.72 10.33 -8.29
CA GLY A 204 -12.19 9.73 -7.03
C GLY A 204 -11.37 8.53 -6.53
N ALA A 205 -10.13 8.38 -7.01
CA ALA A 205 -9.12 7.51 -6.40
C ALA A 205 -8.40 8.26 -5.27
#